data_AF-A0A1E5JNF8-F1
#
_entry.id   AF-A0A1E5JNF8-F1
#
_cell.length_a   1.000
_cell.length_b   1.000
_cell.length_c   1.000
_cell.angle_alpha   90.00
_cell.angle_beta   90.00
_cell.angle_gamma   90.00
#
_symmetry.space_group_name_H-M   'P 1'
#
loop_
_entity.id
_entity.type
_entity.pdbx_description
1 polymer ?
#
loop_
_entity_poly.entity_id
_entity_poly.type
_entity_poly.pdbx_seq_one_letter_code
_entity_poly.pdbx_strand_id
1 'polypeptide(L)'
;MVNGVIAELNELIDLRRYVQSVHYRPEGKAIRSGNHLSKLRGRGMDFSEVRNYQAGDEIRHMEWRVTARTGRPHVKIYQEERERPVVILTDFNPSMIFGTRIAFKSVIAARLAALLAWTVIKEGDRVGGVFFSATDHSEFTPRSRDMGVLPLLASLSRYTEQTEVQREAQPRLLSDALVRLRRVVRPGSILVLISDFYSMDSECEKHLKRLRYHNDILAYHVCDRVELSPPKPQQYAMTNGQQEIILDTSLHSVNSAYEQYCQQRIEHLQEQFRRLHIQYVQVTADIDLAPLVRQTFPRRSRG
;
A
#
# COMPACT_ATOMS: atom_id res chain seq x y z
N MET A 1 -6.79 24.83 -4.94
CA MET A 1 -5.36 24.66 -4.61
C MET A 1 -5.24 23.41 -3.78
N VAL A 2 -4.37 22.47 -4.16
CA VAL A 2 -4.21 21.21 -3.43
C VAL A 2 -3.35 21.50 -2.20
N ASN A 3 -3.90 21.31 -1.00
CA ASN A 3 -3.19 21.60 0.24
C ASN A 3 -2.07 20.56 0.42
N GLY A 4 -0.82 21.01 0.53
CA GLY A 4 0.34 20.12 0.71
C GLY A 4 0.55 19.67 2.16
N VAL A 5 -0.18 20.28 3.11
CA VAL A 5 0.03 20.10 4.55
C VAL A 5 -1.06 19.21 5.16
N ILE A 6 -2.29 19.35 4.68
CA ILE A 6 -3.48 18.62 5.15
C ILE A 6 -4.19 18.02 3.92
N ALA A 7 -4.66 16.78 4.03
CA ALA A 7 -5.48 16.14 3.01
C ALA A 7 -6.95 16.26 3.41
N GLU A 8 -7.66 17.26 2.89
CA GLU A 8 -9.06 17.49 3.27
C GLU A 8 -9.98 16.33 2.83
N LEU A 9 -10.99 16.02 3.64
CA LEU A 9 -11.96 14.96 3.32
C LEU A 9 -12.59 15.13 1.93
N ASN A 10 -13.00 16.34 1.55
CA ASN A 10 -13.60 16.60 0.23
C ASN A 10 -12.62 16.27 -0.89
N GLU A 11 -11.34 16.59 -0.70
CA GLU A 11 -10.27 16.24 -1.64
C GLU A 11 -10.14 14.72 -1.81
N LEU A 12 -10.11 13.99 -0.68
CA LEU A 12 -10.02 12.52 -0.68
C LEU A 12 -11.25 11.85 -1.32
N ILE A 13 -12.43 12.44 -1.17
CA ILE A 13 -13.67 11.98 -1.83
C ILE A 13 -13.58 12.22 -3.34
N ASP A 14 -13.11 13.40 -3.76
CA ASP A 14 -13.00 13.77 -5.17
C ASP A 14 -11.99 12.90 -5.95
N LEU A 15 -11.04 12.27 -5.26
CA LEU A 15 -10.11 11.29 -5.85
C LEU A 15 -10.82 10.12 -6.56
N ARG A 16 -12.09 9.84 -6.20
CA ARG A 16 -12.95 8.86 -6.89
C ARG A 16 -13.02 9.10 -8.40
N ARG A 17 -13.01 10.37 -8.83
CA ARG A 17 -13.15 10.74 -10.26
C ARG A 17 -11.99 10.21 -11.10
N TYR A 18 -10.77 10.21 -10.57
CA TYR A 18 -9.57 9.70 -11.25
C TYR A 18 -9.57 8.18 -11.42
N VAL A 19 -10.34 7.49 -10.57
CA VAL A 19 -10.57 6.04 -10.67
C VAL A 19 -11.69 5.73 -11.66
N GLN A 20 -12.72 6.57 -11.76
CA GLN A 20 -13.84 6.41 -12.69
C GLN A 20 -13.47 6.74 -14.13
N SER A 21 -12.65 7.77 -14.34
CA SER A 21 -12.22 8.18 -15.66
C SER A 21 -11.30 7.13 -16.30
N VAL A 22 -11.57 6.87 -17.59
CA VAL A 22 -10.65 6.45 -18.65
C VAL A 22 -10.66 4.96 -19.08
N HIS A 23 -11.29 4.74 -20.24
CA HIS A 23 -10.79 3.83 -21.28
C HIS A 23 -9.44 4.39 -21.77
N TYR A 24 -8.32 3.90 -21.25
CA TYR A 24 -6.98 4.41 -21.62
C TYR A 24 -6.25 3.38 -22.47
N ARG A 25 -5.88 3.78 -23.70
CA ARG A 25 -4.83 3.12 -24.47
C ARG A 25 -3.50 3.69 -24.00
N PRO A 26 -2.51 2.87 -23.62
CA PRO A 26 -1.23 3.37 -23.15
C PRO A 26 -0.43 3.93 -24.32
N GLU A 27 -0.46 5.25 -24.50
CA GLU A 27 0.59 5.96 -25.22
C GLU A 27 1.60 6.50 -24.20
N GLY A 28 2.88 6.29 -24.49
CA GLY A 28 3.98 6.94 -23.76
C GLY A 28 4.64 6.09 -22.69
N LYS A 29 5.92 5.76 -22.94
CA LYS A 29 6.95 5.16 -22.08
C LYS A 29 6.44 4.68 -20.72
N ALA A 30 6.19 3.37 -20.64
CA ALA A 30 6.17 2.64 -19.39
C ALA A 30 7.27 3.18 -18.46
N ILE A 31 6.92 3.53 -17.23
CA ILE A 31 7.87 3.75 -16.16
C ILE A 31 8.64 2.42 -16.04
N ARG A 32 9.77 2.36 -16.74
CA ARG A 32 10.70 1.25 -16.69
C ARG A 32 11.42 1.38 -15.35
N SER A 33 10.81 0.83 -14.31
CA SER A 33 11.51 0.51 -13.08
C SER A 33 11.42 -1.01 -12.93
N GLY A 34 12.50 -1.70 -13.29
CA GLY A 34 12.64 -3.16 -13.24
C GLY A 34 12.62 -3.78 -11.84
N ASN A 35 11.87 -3.19 -10.91
CA ASN A 35 11.82 -3.57 -9.50
C ASN A 35 10.49 -4.22 -9.08
N HIS A 36 9.70 -4.74 -10.03
CA HIS A 36 8.54 -5.58 -9.70
C HIS A 36 9.00 -6.96 -9.23
N LEU A 37 9.54 -7.01 -8.01
CA LEU A 37 9.92 -8.24 -7.35
C LEU A 37 8.68 -8.85 -6.72
N SER A 38 8.34 -10.04 -7.23
CA SER A 38 7.17 -10.88 -6.92
C SER A 38 5.87 -10.49 -7.64
N LYS A 39 5.28 -11.47 -8.33
CA LYS A 39 3.89 -11.41 -8.79
C LYS A 39 3.00 -11.72 -7.59
N LEU A 40 1.99 -10.88 -7.38
CA LEU A 40 0.90 -11.19 -6.44
C LEU A 40 0.21 -12.48 -6.90
N ARG A 41 -0.31 -13.27 -5.96
CA ARG A 41 -1.08 -14.47 -6.27
C ARG A 41 -2.29 -14.06 -7.11
N GLY A 42 -2.46 -14.71 -8.27
CA GLY A 42 -3.64 -14.56 -9.11
C GLY A 42 -4.89 -15.00 -8.35
N ARG A 43 -6.07 -14.53 -8.78
CA ARG A 43 -7.35 -15.02 -8.25
C ARG A 43 -7.47 -16.52 -8.55
N GLY A 44 -7.74 -17.31 -7.53
CA GLY A 44 -8.03 -18.72 -7.66
C GLY A 44 -9.42 -18.98 -8.26
N MET A 45 -9.80 -20.24 -8.24
CA MET A 45 -11.10 -20.73 -8.64
C MET A 45 -11.78 -21.31 -7.39
N ASP A 46 -12.87 -20.71 -6.93
CA ASP A 46 -13.67 -21.19 -5.80
C ASP A 46 -14.64 -22.28 -6.29
N PHE A 47 -14.80 -23.37 -5.54
CA PHE A 47 -15.81 -24.38 -5.87
C PHE A 47 -17.21 -23.77 -5.80
N SER A 48 -17.96 -23.85 -6.90
CA SER A 48 -19.33 -23.37 -6.99
C SER A 48 -20.31 -24.48 -6.70
N GLU A 49 -20.32 -25.50 -7.56
CA GLU A 49 -21.26 -26.61 -7.48
C GLU A 49 -20.73 -27.85 -8.23
N VAL A 50 -21.37 -28.99 -8.01
CA VAL A 50 -21.17 -30.18 -8.84
C VAL A 50 -22.37 -30.31 -9.78
N ARG A 51 -22.12 -30.38 -11.09
CA ARG A 51 -23.17 -30.64 -12.08
C ARG A 51 -22.86 -31.87 -12.93
N ASN A 52 -23.87 -32.34 -13.67
CA ASN A 52 -23.68 -33.36 -14.69
C ASN A 52 -22.69 -32.86 -15.75
N TYR A 53 -21.78 -33.75 -16.16
CA TYR A 53 -20.86 -33.52 -17.28
C TYR A 53 -21.63 -33.19 -18.55
N GLN A 54 -21.12 -32.21 -19.29
CA GLN A 54 -21.53 -31.90 -20.66
C GLN A 54 -20.33 -32.04 -21.59
N ALA A 55 -20.60 -32.39 -22.84
CA ALA A 55 -19.55 -32.52 -23.85
C ALA A 55 -18.82 -31.18 -24.02
N GLY A 56 -17.50 -31.19 -23.82
CA GLY A 56 -16.65 -29.99 -23.80
C GLY A 56 -16.14 -29.62 -22.41
N ASP A 57 -16.69 -30.20 -21.34
CA ASP A 57 -16.17 -29.99 -19.99
C ASP A 57 -14.79 -30.62 -19.80
N GLU A 58 -13.97 -29.93 -19.02
CA GLU A 58 -12.60 -30.35 -18.75
C GLU A 58 -12.54 -31.53 -17.77
N ILE A 59 -11.96 -32.64 -18.24
CA ILE A 59 -11.85 -33.92 -17.50
C ILE A 59 -11.11 -33.76 -16.15
N ARG A 60 -10.18 -32.80 -16.05
CA ARG A 60 -9.42 -32.49 -14.82
C ARG A 60 -10.33 -32.04 -13.66
N HIS A 61 -11.51 -31.51 -13.97
CA HIS A 61 -12.47 -31.04 -12.98
C HIS A 61 -13.50 -32.10 -12.58
N MET A 62 -13.36 -33.34 -13.06
CA MET A 62 -14.31 -34.41 -12.78
C MET A 62 -14.33 -34.80 -11.30
N GLU A 63 -15.54 -34.89 -10.73
CA GLU A 63 -15.75 -35.32 -9.35
C GLU A 63 -16.04 -36.82 -9.31
N TRP A 64 -14.98 -37.59 -9.13
CA TRP A 64 -15.02 -39.05 -9.16
C TRP A 64 -15.86 -39.65 -8.04
N ARG A 65 -15.94 -39.03 -6.84
CA ARG A 65 -16.72 -39.60 -5.72
C ARG A 65 -18.22 -39.52 -5.98
N VAL A 66 -18.70 -38.39 -6.51
CA VAL A 66 -20.13 -38.22 -6.87
C VAL A 66 -20.46 -39.07 -8.09
N THR A 67 -19.56 -39.13 -9.07
CA THR A 67 -19.71 -39.98 -10.26
C THR A 67 -19.86 -41.45 -9.88
N ALA A 68 -18.99 -41.97 -9.00
CA ALA A 68 -19.05 -43.35 -8.54
C ALA A 68 -20.35 -43.67 -7.77
N ARG A 69 -20.87 -42.73 -6.99
CA ARG A 69 -22.12 -42.93 -6.22
C ARG A 69 -23.38 -42.88 -7.08
N THR A 70 -23.40 -42.01 -8.09
CA THR A 70 -24.60 -41.73 -8.91
C THR A 70 -24.64 -42.52 -10.21
N GLY A 71 -23.51 -43.12 -10.63
CA GLY A 71 -23.36 -43.79 -11.93
C GLY A 71 -23.41 -42.84 -13.13
N ARG A 72 -23.44 -41.51 -12.90
CA ARG A 72 -23.48 -40.49 -13.95
C ARG A 72 -22.25 -39.60 -13.85
N PRO A 73 -21.60 -39.19 -14.95
CA PRO A 73 -20.42 -38.33 -14.88
C PRO A 73 -20.75 -36.94 -14.33
N HIS A 74 -20.00 -36.50 -13.32
CA HIS A 74 -20.15 -35.21 -12.66
C HIS A 74 -18.86 -34.39 -12.71
N VAL A 75 -18.98 -33.08 -12.89
CA VAL A 75 -17.87 -32.12 -12.94
C VAL A 75 -18.06 -31.07 -11.87
N LYS A 76 -16.96 -30.69 -11.20
CA LYS A 76 -16.92 -29.49 -10.36
C LYS A 76 -16.91 -28.26 -11.24
N ILE A 77 -17.93 -27.42 -11.10
CA ILE A 77 -17.86 -26.06 -11.58
C ILE A 77 -17.11 -25.25 -10.54
N TYR A 78 -16.10 -24.54 -11.00
CA TYR A 78 -15.49 -23.51 -10.21
C TYR A 78 -15.97 -22.16 -10.70
N GLN A 79 -16.29 -21.28 -9.77
CA GLN A 79 -16.55 -19.87 -10.03
C GLN A 79 -15.26 -19.09 -9.70
N GLU A 80 -15.05 -17.97 -10.38
CA GLU A 80 -13.93 -17.08 -10.05
C GLU A 80 -14.02 -16.67 -8.56
N GLU A 81 -12.87 -16.69 -7.86
CA GLU A 81 -12.78 -16.51 -6.41
C GLU A 81 -13.52 -15.26 -5.89
N ARG A 82 -14.08 -15.42 -4.68
CA ARG A 82 -14.77 -14.41 -3.86
C ARG A 82 -14.05 -13.05 -3.79
N GLU A 83 -14.82 -12.02 -3.42
CA GLU A 83 -14.32 -10.68 -3.06
C GLU A 83 -12.98 -10.79 -2.31
N ARG A 84 -11.92 -10.19 -2.86
CA ARG A 84 -10.57 -10.28 -2.27
C ARG A 84 -10.36 -9.07 -1.37
N PRO A 85 -10.46 -9.20 -0.04
CA PRO A 85 -10.45 -8.03 0.83
C PRO A 85 -9.08 -7.35 0.80
N VAL A 86 -9.10 -6.03 0.85
CA VAL A 86 -7.90 -5.20 0.89
C VAL A 86 -7.86 -4.48 2.22
N VAL A 87 -6.74 -4.58 2.92
CA VAL A 87 -6.53 -3.87 4.19
C VAL A 87 -5.34 -2.94 4.03
N ILE A 88 -5.59 -1.64 4.19
CA ILE A 88 -4.57 -0.60 4.04
C ILE A 88 -4.01 -0.24 5.42
N LEU A 89 -2.72 -0.46 5.64
CA LEU A 89 -1.98 0.04 6.79
C LEU A 89 -1.32 1.38 6.41
N THR A 90 -1.66 2.47 7.08
CA THR A 90 -1.08 3.80 6.80
C THR A 90 -0.42 4.40 8.04
N ASP A 91 0.83 4.80 7.87
CA ASP A 91 1.67 5.43 8.88
C ASP A 91 1.49 6.96 8.89
N PHE A 92 1.28 7.51 10.08
CA PHE A 92 1.22 8.94 10.39
C PHE A 92 2.11 9.27 11.61
N ASN A 93 3.24 8.59 11.75
CA ASN A 93 4.27 8.96 12.72
C ASN A 93 4.89 10.33 12.41
N PRO A 94 5.59 10.96 13.38
CA PRO A 94 6.24 12.25 13.18
C PRO A 94 7.09 12.36 11.91
N SER A 95 7.79 11.29 11.52
CA SER A 95 8.60 11.26 10.30
C SER A 95 7.79 11.46 9.01
N MET A 96 6.50 11.12 9.02
CA MET A 96 5.57 11.35 7.91
C MET A 96 5.14 12.82 7.78
N ILE A 97 5.35 13.64 8.82
CA ILE A 97 5.05 15.08 8.86
C ILE A 97 6.26 15.86 8.33
N PHE A 98 6.70 15.48 7.14
CA PHE A 98 7.87 16.02 6.48
C PHE A 98 7.62 16.10 4.97
N GLY A 99 8.09 17.18 4.34
CA GLY A 99 8.06 17.35 2.90
C GLY A 99 8.76 18.65 2.49
N THR A 100 9.58 18.61 1.44
CA THR A 100 10.42 19.74 1.03
C THR A 100 9.86 20.56 -0.12
N ARG A 101 8.86 20.05 -0.84
CA ARG A 101 8.35 20.68 -2.07
C ARG A 101 6.82 20.76 -2.13
N ILE A 102 6.19 19.65 -2.48
CA ILE A 102 4.80 19.64 -2.97
C ILE A 102 3.82 19.37 -1.82
N ALA A 103 4.11 18.36 -1.01
CA ALA A 103 3.27 17.96 0.10
C ALA A 103 4.07 17.17 1.14
N PHE A 104 3.55 17.08 2.36
CA PHE A 104 4.03 16.16 3.38
C PHE A 104 3.81 14.70 2.96
N LYS A 105 4.70 13.82 3.41
CA LYS A 105 4.58 12.36 3.20
C LYS A 105 3.24 11.84 3.73
N SER A 106 2.74 12.35 4.86
CA SER A 106 1.42 12.02 5.43
C SER A 106 0.26 12.32 4.47
N VAL A 107 0.31 13.46 3.77
CA VAL A 107 -0.69 13.86 2.77
C VAL A 107 -0.63 12.95 1.54
N ILE A 108 0.58 12.65 1.06
CA ILE A 108 0.78 11.70 -0.05
C ILE A 108 0.28 10.30 0.33
N ALA A 109 0.55 9.85 1.55
CA ALA A 109 0.08 8.57 2.08
C ALA A 109 -1.46 8.53 2.15
N ALA A 110 -2.11 9.60 2.62
CA ALA A 110 -3.56 9.71 2.66
C ALA A 110 -4.19 9.69 1.26
N ARG A 111 -3.64 10.45 0.30
CA ARG A 111 -4.09 10.46 -1.10
C ARG A 111 -3.94 9.09 -1.76
N LEU A 112 -2.81 8.43 -1.54
CA LEU A 112 -2.54 7.10 -2.05
C LEU A 112 -3.52 6.07 -1.47
N ALA A 113 -3.73 6.09 -0.15
CA ALA A 113 -4.70 5.24 0.53
C ALA A 113 -6.13 5.45 0.01
N ALA A 114 -6.54 6.70 -0.23
CA ALA A 114 -7.84 7.03 -0.80
C ALA A 114 -8.00 6.51 -2.23
N LEU A 115 -7.01 6.71 -3.10
CA LEU A 115 -7.02 6.18 -4.47
C LEU A 115 -7.09 4.65 -4.52
N LEU A 116 -6.34 3.99 -3.64
CA LEU A 116 -6.42 2.54 -3.47
C LEU A 116 -7.81 2.12 -3.01
N ALA A 117 -8.37 2.74 -1.96
CA ALA A 117 -9.70 2.43 -1.46
C ALA A 117 -10.78 2.59 -2.56
N TRP A 118 -10.74 3.68 -3.32
CA TRP A 118 -11.63 3.88 -4.46
C TRP A 118 -11.43 2.85 -5.57
N THR A 119 -10.19 2.45 -5.85
CA THR A 119 -9.87 1.39 -6.81
C THR A 119 -10.48 0.05 -6.38
N VAL A 120 -10.34 -0.31 -5.10
CA VAL A 120 -10.89 -1.55 -4.54
C VAL A 120 -12.41 -1.60 -4.63
N ILE A 121 -13.09 -0.49 -4.26
CA ILE A 121 -14.55 -0.42 -4.40
C ILE A 121 -15.00 -0.51 -5.85
N LYS A 122 -14.27 0.11 -6.79
CA LYS A 122 -14.58 0.01 -8.22
C LYS A 122 -14.49 -1.43 -8.75
N GLU A 123 -13.52 -2.21 -8.27
CA GLU A 123 -13.35 -3.62 -8.64
C GLU A 123 -14.37 -4.55 -7.95
N GLY A 124 -15.26 -4.00 -7.11
CA GLY A 124 -16.29 -4.75 -6.39
C GLY A 124 -15.75 -5.53 -5.19
N ASP A 125 -14.56 -5.19 -4.70
CA ASP A 125 -13.94 -5.83 -3.54
C ASP A 125 -14.19 -5.00 -2.26
N ARG A 126 -13.77 -5.56 -1.11
CA ARG A 126 -13.91 -4.92 0.21
C ARG A 126 -12.65 -4.21 0.60
N VAL A 127 -12.79 -3.02 1.18
CA VAL A 127 -11.66 -2.28 1.75
C VAL A 127 -11.85 -2.05 3.25
N GLY A 128 -10.78 -2.26 4.00
CA GLY A 128 -10.63 -1.87 5.39
C GLY A 128 -9.27 -1.21 5.58
N GLY A 129 -8.92 -0.90 6.83
CA GLY A 129 -7.65 -0.26 7.11
C GLY A 129 -7.26 -0.24 8.57
N VAL A 130 -5.99 -0.01 8.80
CA VAL A 130 -5.42 0.33 10.11
C VAL A 130 -4.59 1.57 9.91
N PHE A 131 -4.93 2.64 10.60
CA PHE A 131 -4.17 3.89 10.55
C PHE A 131 -3.57 4.12 11.92
N PHE A 132 -2.33 4.56 11.96
CA PHE A 132 -1.64 4.76 13.22
C PHE A 132 -0.71 5.96 13.15
N SER A 133 -0.51 6.54 14.31
CA SER A 133 0.46 7.60 14.59
C SER A 133 1.19 7.24 15.89
N ALA A 134 2.06 8.15 16.33
CA ALA A 134 2.68 8.07 17.65
C ALA A 134 1.63 7.88 18.77
N THR A 135 0.55 8.66 18.74
CA THR A 135 -0.39 8.76 19.88
C THR A 135 -1.67 7.93 19.70
N ASP A 136 -2.15 7.75 18.47
CA ASP A 136 -3.48 7.15 18.20
C ASP A 136 -3.44 6.07 17.10
N HIS A 137 -4.44 5.18 17.09
CA HIS A 137 -4.69 4.21 16.03
C HIS A 137 -6.20 4.03 15.76
N SER A 138 -6.57 3.77 14.50
CA SER A 138 -7.93 3.49 14.06
C SER A 138 -7.98 2.18 13.28
N GLU A 139 -8.99 1.35 13.52
CA GLU A 139 -9.14 0.04 12.88
C GLU A 139 -10.50 -0.05 12.15
N PHE A 140 -10.48 -0.44 10.88
CA PHE A 140 -11.67 -0.56 10.02
C PHE A 140 -11.73 -1.96 9.42
N THR A 141 -12.78 -2.71 9.74
CA THR A 141 -13.02 -4.03 9.13
C THR A 141 -13.38 -3.88 7.65
N PRO A 142 -12.92 -4.79 6.76
CA PRO A 142 -13.21 -4.67 5.34
C PRO A 142 -14.71 -4.67 5.03
N ARG A 143 -15.19 -3.63 4.35
CA ARG A 143 -16.59 -3.46 3.94
C ARG A 143 -16.67 -3.16 2.44
N SER A 144 -17.76 -3.60 1.81
CA SER A 144 -18.06 -3.30 0.40
C SER A 144 -18.83 -1.97 0.30
N ARG A 145 -18.94 -1.43 -0.92
CA ARG A 145 -19.71 -0.21 -1.27
C ARG A 145 -19.17 1.09 -0.66
N ASP A 146 -19.68 2.20 -1.16
CA ASP A 146 -19.25 3.56 -0.78
C ASP A 146 -19.41 3.86 0.72
N MET A 147 -20.45 3.31 1.36
CA MET A 147 -20.71 3.48 2.80
C MET A 147 -19.57 2.93 3.68
N GLY A 148 -18.77 1.99 3.17
CA GLY A 148 -17.60 1.46 3.87
C GLY A 148 -16.35 2.33 3.75
N VAL A 149 -16.23 3.14 2.69
CA VAL A 149 -15.04 3.95 2.39
C VAL A 149 -15.06 5.32 3.07
N LEU A 150 -16.22 5.97 3.18
CA LEU A 150 -16.28 7.33 3.73
C LEU A 150 -15.70 7.45 5.16
N PRO A 151 -15.98 6.53 6.10
CA PRO A 151 -15.34 6.58 7.43
C PRO A 151 -13.81 6.44 7.37
N LEU A 152 -13.31 5.65 6.42
CA LEU A 152 -11.88 5.45 6.19
C LEU A 152 -11.24 6.76 5.68
N LEU A 153 -11.86 7.42 4.71
CA LEU A 153 -11.39 8.72 4.20
C LEU A 153 -11.43 9.83 5.25
N ALA A 154 -12.50 9.88 6.05
CA ALA A 154 -12.61 10.83 7.16
C ALA A 154 -11.48 10.63 8.19
N SER A 155 -11.14 9.36 8.48
CA SER A 155 -10.02 9.05 9.36
C SER A 155 -8.67 9.48 8.78
N LEU A 156 -8.43 9.24 7.48
CA LEU A 156 -7.22 9.71 6.80
C LEU A 156 -7.06 11.24 6.88
N SER A 157 -8.14 12.01 6.62
CA SER A 157 -8.14 13.48 6.76
C SER A 157 -7.75 13.89 8.18
N ARG A 158 -8.42 13.31 9.19
CA ARG A 158 -8.15 13.58 10.61
C ARG A 158 -6.69 13.34 10.99
N TYR A 159 -6.09 12.25 10.52
CA TYR A 159 -4.67 11.98 10.80
C TYR A 159 -3.74 13.05 10.22
N THR A 160 -4.07 13.62 9.05
CA THR A 160 -3.28 14.73 8.46
C THR A 160 -3.49 16.08 9.15
N GLU A 161 -4.60 16.26 9.87
CA GLU A 161 -4.87 17.49 10.64
C GLU A 161 -4.12 17.50 11.99
N GLN A 162 -3.85 16.33 12.58
CA GLN A 162 -3.24 16.17 13.91
C GLN A 162 -1.70 16.36 13.94
N THR A 163 -1.14 17.17 13.05
CA THR A 163 0.31 17.26 12.84
C THR A 163 1.07 17.81 14.04
N GLU A 164 0.57 18.83 14.74
CA GLU A 164 1.27 19.44 15.88
C GLU A 164 1.40 18.48 17.06
N VAL A 165 0.32 17.79 17.42
CA VAL A 165 0.29 16.81 18.52
C VAL A 165 1.25 15.65 18.27
N GLN A 166 1.45 15.29 17.00
CA GLN A 166 2.28 14.15 16.61
C GLN A 166 3.76 14.49 16.49
N ARG A 167 4.14 15.74 16.19
CA ARG A 167 5.54 16.12 15.91
C ARG A 167 6.50 15.88 17.07
N GLU A 168 6.04 16.06 18.30
CA GLU A 168 6.88 15.93 19.51
C GLU A 168 6.76 14.55 20.18
N ALA A 169 5.85 13.70 19.70
CA ALA A 169 5.60 12.40 20.29
C ALA A 169 6.62 11.35 19.82
N GLN A 170 6.91 10.37 20.67
CA GLN A 170 7.75 9.24 20.26
C GLN A 170 7.04 8.39 19.20
N PRO A 171 7.72 8.04 18.09
CA PRO A 171 7.09 7.28 17.02
C PRO A 171 6.66 5.90 17.51
N ARG A 172 5.49 5.47 17.07
CA ARG A 172 5.01 4.11 17.29
C ARG A 172 5.75 3.16 16.35
N LEU A 173 6.25 2.05 16.89
CA LEU A 173 6.93 1.03 16.10
C LEU A 173 5.98 0.38 15.09
N LEU A 174 6.50 0.03 13.92
CA LEU A 174 5.72 -0.62 12.88
C LEU A 174 5.27 -2.03 13.32
N SER A 175 6.04 -2.73 14.15
CA SER A 175 5.64 -4.04 14.69
C SER A 175 4.34 -3.99 15.48
N ASP A 176 4.12 -2.95 16.29
CA ASP A 176 2.87 -2.73 17.02
C ASP A 176 1.68 -2.59 16.07
N ALA A 177 1.87 -1.81 15.00
CA ALA A 177 0.86 -1.60 13.98
C ALA A 177 0.56 -2.90 13.21
N LEU A 178 1.58 -3.72 12.93
CA LEU A 178 1.40 -5.05 12.33
C LEU A 178 0.66 -6.03 13.25
N VAL A 179 0.83 -5.93 14.57
CA VAL A 179 0.04 -6.72 15.53
C VAL A 179 -1.44 -6.32 15.48
N ARG A 180 -1.75 -5.03 15.36
CA ARG A 180 -3.13 -4.55 15.16
C ARG A 180 -3.71 -5.00 13.83
N LEU A 181 -2.93 -4.89 12.75
CA LEU A 181 -3.31 -5.32 11.41
C LEU A 181 -3.81 -6.77 11.39
N ARG A 182 -3.18 -7.67 12.15
CA ARG A 182 -3.59 -9.09 12.25
C ARG A 182 -4.99 -9.31 12.82
N ARG A 183 -5.58 -8.34 13.54
CA ARG A 183 -6.95 -8.42 14.07
C ARG A 183 -8.01 -8.13 13.00
N VAL A 184 -7.62 -7.35 12.00
CA VAL A 184 -8.50 -6.88 10.91
C VAL A 184 -8.40 -7.80 9.68
N VAL A 185 -7.20 -8.31 9.42
CA VAL A 185 -6.87 -9.12 8.24
C VAL A 185 -7.43 -10.53 8.34
N ARG A 186 -8.01 -11.01 7.24
CA ARG A 186 -8.39 -12.42 7.04
C ARG A 186 -7.50 -13.07 5.99
N PRO A 187 -7.27 -14.39 6.04
CA PRO A 187 -6.55 -15.11 4.98
C PRO A 187 -7.10 -14.82 3.58
N GLY A 188 -6.22 -14.71 2.59
CA GLY A 188 -6.56 -14.38 1.20
C GLY A 188 -6.57 -12.88 0.88
N SER A 189 -6.36 -12.01 1.87
CA SER A 189 -6.39 -10.56 1.68
C SER A 189 -5.17 -10.04 0.91
N ILE A 190 -5.30 -8.84 0.36
CA ILE A 190 -4.18 -8.00 -0.08
C ILE A 190 -3.92 -6.97 1.01
N LEU A 191 -2.70 -6.93 1.52
CA LEU A 191 -2.26 -5.96 2.51
C LEU A 191 -1.47 -4.89 1.80
N VAL A 192 -1.85 -3.64 2.01
CA VAL A 192 -1.12 -2.50 1.46
C VAL A 192 -0.51 -1.72 2.61
N LEU A 193 0.82 -1.68 2.68
CA LEU A 193 1.56 -0.93 3.69
C LEU A 193 1.99 0.40 3.06
N ILE A 194 1.69 1.52 3.71
CA ILE A 194 2.05 2.86 3.25
C ILE A 194 2.78 3.56 4.39
N SER A 195 4.10 3.72 4.26
CA SER A 195 4.98 4.30 5.29
C SER A 195 6.29 4.78 4.66
N ASP A 196 7.05 5.59 5.38
CA ASP A 196 8.45 5.89 5.10
C ASP A 196 9.42 4.86 5.71
N PHE A 197 8.87 3.87 6.44
CA PHE A 197 9.55 2.76 7.10
C PHE A 197 10.65 3.16 8.10
N TYR A 198 10.68 4.41 8.59
CA TYR A 198 11.61 4.81 9.66
C TYR A 198 11.31 4.10 11.00
N SER A 199 10.05 3.74 11.23
CA SER A 199 9.59 3.06 12.45
C SER A 199 9.74 1.53 12.41
N MET A 200 10.40 0.98 11.39
CA MET A 200 10.59 -0.47 11.23
C MET A 200 11.66 -1.00 12.19
N ASP A 201 11.28 -1.98 13.01
CA ASP A 201 12.10 -2.64 14.02
C ASP A 201 12.34 -4.13 13.69
N SER A 202 13.18 -4.80 14.49
CA SER A 202 13.57 -6.20 14.25
C SER A 202 12.41 -7.19 14.26
N GLU A 203 11.32 -6.91 14.97
CA GLU A 203 10.14 -7.81 15.02
C GLU A 203 9.28 -7.73 13.75
N CYS A 204 9.43 -6.68 12.94
CA CYS A 204 8.67 -6.51 11.70
C CYS A 204 8.86 -7.69 10.74
N GLU A 205 10.08 -8.21 10.58
CA GLU A 205 10.35 -9.32 9.66
C GLU A 205 9.49 -10.55 10.02
N LYS A 206 9.40 -10.89 11.31
CA LYS A 206 8.61 -12.01 11.82
C LYS A 206 7.11 -11.81 11.59
N HIS A 207 6.60 -10.60 11.83
CA HIS A 207 5.19 -10.28 11.61
C HIS A 207 4.83 -10.31 10.11
N LEU A 208 5.67 -9.73 9.26
CA LEU A 208 5.49 -9.70 7.81
C LEU A 208 5.54 -11.11 7.22
N LYS A 209 6.48 -11.98 7.63
CA LYS A 209 6.51 -13.40 7.21
C LYS A 209 5.20 -14.12 7.51
N ARG A 210 4.68 -13.94 8.73
CA ARG A 210 3.42 -14.58 9.15
C ARG A 210 2.22 -14.08 8.35
N LEU A 211 2.15 -12.77 8.10
CA LEU A 211 1.10 -12.18 7.28
C LEU A 211 1.20 -12.66 5.83
N ARG A 212 2.41 -12.72 5.27
CA ARG A 212 2.69 -13.11 3.88
C ARG A 212 2.32 -14.55 3.57
N TYR A 213 2.33 -15.44 4.56
CA TYR A 213 2.00 -16.86 4.35
C TYR A 213 0.60 -17.04 3.75
N HIS A 214 -0.38 -16.30 4.27
CA HIS A 214 -1.79 -16.37 3.85
C HIS A 214 -2.28 -15.16 3.05
N ASN A 215 -1.46 -14.12 2.88
CA ASN A 215 -1.86 -12.88 2.23
C ASN A 215 -0.80 -12.43 1.23
N ASP A 216 -1.21 -11.59 0.29
CA ASP A 216 -0.24 -10.82 -0.47
C ASP A 216 0.02 -9.48 0.20
N ILE A 217 1.23 -8.96 0.06
CA ILE A 217 1.64 -7.70 0.67
C ILE A 217 2.29 -6.83 -0.40
N LEU A 218 1.86 -5.57 -0.44
CA LEU A 218 2.40 -4.50 -1.25
C LEU A 218 2.86 -3.37 -0.33
N ALA A 219 4.13 -3.00 -0.41
CA ALA A 219 4.74 -1.94 0.38
C ALA A 219 4.97 -0.69 -0.50
N TYR A 220 4.26 0.39 -0.21
CA TYR A 220 4.52 1.71 -0.75
C TYR A 220 5.41 2.50 0.22
N HIS A 221 6.64 2.74 -0.21
CA HIS A 221 7.62 3.55 0.50
C HIS A 221 7.46 5.02 0.12
N VAL A 222 6.83 5.80 1.00
CA VAL A 222 6.63 7.24 0.80
C VAL A 222 7.89 7.97 1.21
N CYS A 223 8.51 8.69 0.28
CA CYS A 223 9.78 9.39 0.48
C CYS A 223 9.67 10.85 0.03
N ASP A 224 10.43 11.72 0.67
CA ASP A 224 10.77 13.03 0.09
C ASP A 224 12.01 12.93 -0.83
N ARG A 225 12.17 13.88 -1.75
CA ARG A 225 13.31 13.95 -2.66
C ARG A 225 14.65 14.06 -1.92
N VAL A 226 14.67 14.74 -0.79
CA VAL A 226 15.91 14.83 0.01
C VAL A 226 16.25 13.52 0.71
N GLU A 227 15.30 12.59 0.87
CA GLU A 227 15.59 11.25 1.42
C GLU A 227 16.14 10.29 0.36
N LEU A 228 16.09 10.67 -0.92
CA LEU A 228 16.56 9.87 -2.04
C LEU A 228 17.91 10.33 -2.59
N SER A 229 18.22 11.62 -2.46
CA SER A 229 19.43 12.24 -3.00
C SER A 229 19.75 13.52 -2.24
N PRO A 230 21.03 13.93 -2.15
CA PRO A 230 21.38 15.21 -1.54
C PRO A 230 20.68 16.39 -2.23
N PRO A 231 20.24 17.42 -1.47
CA PRO A 231 19.71 18.65 -2.05
C PRO A 231 20.82 19.43 -2.77
N LYS A 232 20.44 20.52 -3.46
CA LYS A 232 21.40 21.37 -4.19
C LYS A 232 22.54 21.83 -3.26
N PRO A 233 23.79 21.90 -3.74
CA PRO A 233 24.93 22.39 -2.94
C PRO A 233 24.65 23.74 -2.28
N GLN A 234 24.44 23.74 -0.96
CA GLN A 234 24.16 24.92 -0.13
C GLN A 234 24.30 24.57 1.36
N GLN A 235 24.31 25.60 2.22
CA GLN A 235 24.15 25.45 3.66
C GLN A 235 22.67 25.44 4.04
N TYR A 236 22.23 24.39 4.73
CA TYR A 236 20.87 24.22 5.22
C TYR A 236 20.87 24.16 6.74
N ALA A 237 20.06 25.01 7.39
CA ALA A 237 19.76 24.84 8.80
C ALA A 237 18.81 23.64 8.97
N MET A 238 19.23 22.66 9.77
CA MET A 238 18.44 21.47 10.09
C MET A 238 18.23 21.40 11.60
N THR A 239 17.05 20.94 12.00
CA THR A 239 16.72 20.74 13.41
C THR A 239 16.00 19.42 13.58
N ASN A 240 16.27 18.74 14.69
CA ASN A 240 15.47 17.61 15.16
C ASN A 240 14.48 18.04 16.27
N GLY A 241 14.28 19.35 16.45
CA GLY A 241 13.49 19.94 17.53
C GLY A 241 14.24 20.16 18.84
N GLN A 242 15.45 19.59 18.99
CA GLN A 242 16.30 19.73 20.18
C GLN A 242 17.65 20.40 19.87
N GLN A 243 18.22 20.10 18.71
CA GLN A 243 19.51 20.58 18.25
C GLN A 243 19.37 21.15 16.85
N GLU A 244 19.98 22.31 16.64
CA GLU A 244 20.14 22.92 15.34
C GLU A 244 21.55 22.66 14.82
N ILE A 245 21.65 22.20 13.58
CA ILE A 245 22.92 21.97 12.89
C ILE A 245 22.87 22.65 11.51
N ILE A 246 24.03 23.10 11.03
CA ILE A 246 24.17 23.57 9.66
C ILE A 246 24.74 22.41 8.83
N LEU A 247 23.93 21.92 7.90
CA LEU A 247 24.36 20.94 6.91
C LEU A 247 24.87 21.68 5.66
N ASP A 248 26.17 21.65 5.43
CA ASP A 248 26.78 22.20 4.23
C ASP A 248 26.95 21.12 3.14
N THR A 249 26.00 21.06 2.20
CA THR A 249 26.04 20.10 1.08
C THR A 249 26.92 20.58 -0.08
N SER A 250 27.57 21.74 0.04
CA SER A 250 28.59 22.19 -0.92
C SER A 250 29.93 21.50 -0.69
N LEU A 251 30.17 20.98 0.51
CA LEU A 251 31.34 20.16 0.82
C LEU A 251 31.20 18.78 0.18
N HIS A 252 32.19 18.40 -0.64
CA HIS A 252 32.18 17.12 -1.36
C HIS A 252 32.05 15.91 -0.41
N SER A 253 32.76 15.92 0.72
CA SER A 253 32.71 14.84 1.72
C SER A 253 31.30 14.67 2.33
N VAL A 254 30.62 15.78 2.63
CA VAL A 254 29.24 15.76 3.17
C VAL A 254 28.28 15.27 2.09
N ASN A 255 28.41 15.76 0.86
CA ASN A 255 27.56 15.37 -0.26
C ASN A 255 27.67 13.86 -0.55
N SER A 256 28.90 13.32 -0.63
CA SER A 256 29.15 11.89 -0.84
C SER A 256 28.66 11.03 0.32
N ALA A 257 28.86 11.45 1.57
CA ALA A 257 28.35 10.72 2.73
C ALA A 257 26.81 10.69 2.75
N TYR A 258 26.17 11.80 2.37
CA TYR A 258 24.71 11.90 2.26
C TYR A 258 24.17 10.97 1.16
N GLU A 259 24.78 11.00 -0.03
CA GLU A 259 24.40 10.13 -1.13
C GLU A 259 24.55 8.65 -0.76
N GLN A 260 25.67 8.28 -0.11
CA GLN A 260 25.90 6.94 0.39
C GLN A 260 24.84 6.52 1.41
N TYR A 261 24.46 7.40 2.35
CA TYR A 261 23.40 7.12 3.33
C TYR A 261 22.05 6.86 2.65
N CYS A 262 21.64 7.72 1.71
CA CYS A 262 20.39 7.55 0.95
C CYS A 262 20.38 6.21 0.19
N GLN A 263 21.47 5.90 -0.52
CA GLN A 263 21.58 4.68 -1.30
C GLN A 263 21.51 3.43 -0.41
N GLN A 264 22.29 3.39 0.68
CA GLN A 264 22.29 2.28 1.63
C GLN A 264 20.91 2.05 2.26
N ARG A 265 20.19 3.12 2.59
CA ARG A 265 18.84 3.02 3.14
C ARG A 265 17.87 2.37 2.15
N ILE A 266 17.89 2.81 0.89
CA ILE A 266 16.99 2.29 -0.15
C ILE A 266 17.32 0.83 -0.45
N GLU A 267 18.61 0.50 -0.61
CA GLU A 267 19.07 -0.86 -0.85
C GLU A 267 18.67 -1.79 0.29
N HIS A 268 18.86 -1.36 1.54
CA HIS A 268 18.47 -2.13 2.71
C HIS A 268 16.97 -2.45 2.70
N LEU A 269 16.11 -1.46 2.49
CA LEU A 269 14.65 -1.68 2.42
C LEU A 269 14.28 -2.61 1.27
N GLN A 270 14.86 -2.40 0.08
CA GLN A 270 14.61 -3.25 -1.08
C GLN A 270 15.03 -4.71 -0.82
N GLU A 271 16.17 -4.94 -0.19
CA GLU A 271 16.64 -6.28 0.18
C GLU A 271 15.74 -6.96 1.20
N GLN A 272 15.32 -6.24 2.24
CA GLN A 272 14.40 -6.76 3.26
C GLN A 272 13.07 -7.19 2.64
N PHE A 273 12.41 -6.33 1.84
CA PHE A 273 11.15 -6.68 1.20
C PHE A 273 11.32 -7.76 0.12
N ARG A 274 12.44 -7.78 -0.61
CA ARG A 274 12.77 -8.83 -1.59
C ARG A 274 12.89 -10.20 -0.93
N ARG A 275 13.60 -10.30 0.19
CA ARG A 275 13.72 -11.55 0.99
C ARG A 275 12.37 -12.06 1.48
N LEU A 276 11.42 -11.16 1.71
CA LEU A 276 10.07 -11.49 2.16
C LEU A 276 9.09 -11.75 1.00
N HIS A 277 9.53 -11.67 -0.25
CA HIS A 277 8.67 -11.72 -1.44
C HIS A 277 7.51 -10.73 -1.35
N ILE A 278 7.81 -9.51 -0.90
CA ILE A 278 6.89 -8.38 -0.81
C ILE A 278 7.23 -7.42 -1.94
N GLN A 279 6.21 -7.03 -2.71
CA GLN A 279 6.38 -6.02 -3.75
C GLN A 279 6.64 -4.66 -3.09
N TYR A 280 7.69 -3.97 -3.53
CA TYR A 280 8.11 -2.68 -3.00
C TYR A 280 8.02 -1.60 -4.08
N VAL A 281 7.39 -0.47 -3.76
CA VAL A 281 7.14 0.64 -4.67
C VAL A 281 7.51 1.94 -3.97
N GLN A 282 8.42 2.73 -4.56
CA GLN A 282 8.75 4.06 -4.05
C GLN A 282 7.75 5.09 -4.55
N VAL A 283 7.35 6.01 -3.67
CA VAL A 283 6.37 7.07 -3.93
C VAL A 283 6.92 8.39 -3.44
N THR A 284 7.01 9.39 -4.32
CA THR A 284 7.38 10.76 -3.98
C THR A 284 6.22 11.70 -4.26
N ALA A 285 6.24 12.89 -3.66
CA ALA A 285 5.15 13.85 -3.78
C ALA A 285 4.89 14.37 -5.21
N ASP A 286 5.85 14.21 -6.13
CA ASP A 286 5.77 14.63 -7.52
C ASP A 286 5.32 13.53 -8.49
N ILE A 287 5.11 12.30 -8.01
CA ILE A 287 4.56 11.21 -8.83
C ILE A 287 3.04 11.36 -8.94
N ASP A 288 2.50 11.19 -10.15
CA ASP A 288 1.05 11.06 -10.33
C ASP A 288 0.58 9.72 -9.73
N LEU A 289 -0.12 9.81 -8.60
CA LEU A 289 -0.56 8.66 -7.82
C LEU A 289 -1.59 7.81 -8.56
N ALA A 290 -2.43 8.40 -9.43
CA ALA A 290 -3.45 7.63 -10.12
C ALA A 290 -2.83 6.60 -11.09
N PRO A 291 -2.01 6.98 -12.09
CA PRO A 291 -1.24 6.04 -12.90
C PRO A 291 -0.42 5.04 -12.09
N LEU A 292 0.23 5.49 -11.01
CA LEU A 292 1.02 4.61 -10.14
C LEU A 292 0.16 3.47 -9.59
N VAL A 293 -1.01 3.78 -9.00
CA VAL A 293 -1.95 2.77 -8.49
C VAL A 293 -2.41 1.85 -9.61
N ARG A 294 -2.69 2.37 -10.82
CA ARG A 294 -3.11 1.54 -11.96
C ARG A 294 -2.04 0.53 -12.38
N GLN A 295 -0.76 0.88 -12.29
CA GLN A 295 0.35 0.02 -12.71
C GLN A 295 0.76 -0.99 -11.62
N THR A 296 0.58 -0.64 -10.35
CA THR A 296 1.16 -1.39 -9.22
C THR A 296 0.13 -2.24 -8.47
N PHE A 297 -1.14 -1.82 -8.43
CA PHE A 297 -2.20 -2.55 -7.73
C PHE A 297 -2.86 -3.58 -8.65
N PRO A 298 -3.09 -4.82 -8.18
CA PRO A 298 -3.69 -5.88 -9.00
C PRO A 298 -5.14 -5.54 -9.33
N ARG A 299 -5.52 -5.71 -10.60
CA ARG A 299 -6.90 -5.54 -11.09
C ARG A 299 -7.49 -6.88 -11.46
N ARG A 300 -8.83 -6.96 -11.56
CA ARG A 300 -9.46 -8.08 -12.26
C ARG A 300 -8.89 -8.13 -13.68
N SER A 301 -8.23 -9.22 -14.03
CA SER A 301 -8.03 -9.54 -15.43
C SER A 301 -9.42 -9.84 -15.98
N ARG A 302 -9.97 -8.95 -16.81
CA ARG A 302 -11.13 -9.33 -17.61
C ARG A 302 -10.63 -10.41 -18.57
N GLY A 303 -11.03 -11.66 -18.30
CA GLY A 303 -10.97 -12.73 -19.30
C GLY A 303 -11.82 -12.36 -20.51
#